data_AF-A6RC21-F1
#
_entry.id   AF-A6RC21-F1
#
_cell.length_a   1.000
_cell.length_b   1.000
_cell.length_c   1.000
_cell.angle_alpha   90.00
_cell.angle_beta   90.00
_cell.angle_gamma   90.00
#
_symmetry.space_group_name_H-M   'P 1'
#
loop_
_entity.id
_entity.type
_entity.pdbx_description
1 polymer ?
#
loop_
_entity_poly.entity_id
_entity_poly.type
_entity_poly.pdbx_seq_one_letter_code
_entity_poly.pdbx_strand_id
1 'polypeptide(L)'
;MTSLADCTEVERQLQISKDLFSYREKALALALQNRSKNTNKQYLPKQREWRDFCKETGFEDGEMVTERKLVWFLEEKVLCRPLQGSVYKSKRARTDRDGNTVLQTVGKSTVKLYVAAVVDLYRFQKSRGINSSDHPHEQLRETSRTAQLPELFILQLSNEGPTPCWPMILITDNGKTNQLGQLKYAAVMRHKNSLLCTISHLAFYLFYRWNIVWESLPDF
;
A
#
# COMPACT_ATOMS: atom_id res chain seq x y z
N MET A 1 -7.21 -35.02 34.84
CA MET A 1 -6.98 -33.94 35.83
C MET A 1 -6.06 -32.92 35.19
N THR A 2 -6.62 -32.03 34.36
CA THR A 2 -5.91 -30.85 33.85
C THR A 2 -5.65 -29.91 35.04
N SER A 3 -4.39 -29.61 35.24
CA SER A 3 -3.82 -29.01 36.46
C SER A 3 -4.33 -27.58 36.67
N LEU A 4 -4.70 -27.23 37.92
CA LEU A 4 -5.01 -25.87 38.37
C LEU A 4 -3.92 -24.85 37.98
N ALA A 5 -2.66 -25.28 37.82
CA ALA A 5 -1.55 -24.43 37.40
C ALA A 5 -1.68 -23.95 35.93
N ASP A 6 -2.30 -24.76 35.07
CA ASP A 6 -2.53 -24.43 33.67
C ASP A 6 -3.63 -23.35 33.54
N CYS A 7 -4.64 -23.41 34.41
CA CYS A 7 -5.69 -22.39 34.52
C CYS A 7 -5.13 -21.02 34.92
N THR A 8 -4.19 -20.98 35.88
CA THR A 8 -3.58 -19.73 36.35
C THR A 8 -2.65 -19.08 35.31
N GLU A 9 -1.96 -19.87 34.48
CA GLU A 9 -1.13 -19.32 33.41
C GLU A 9 -2.01 -18.76 32.28
N VAL A 10 -3.10 -19.43 31.93
CA VAL A 10 -4.08 -18.93 30.95
C VAL A 10 -4.71 -17.61 31.41
N GLU A 11 -5.07 -17.49 32.69
CA GLU A 11 -5.60 -16.25 33.27
C GLU A 11 -4.56 -15.12 33.23
N ARG A 12 -3.29 -15.43 33.52
CA ARG A 12 -2.19 -14.47 33.44
C ARG A 12 -1.95 -14.00 32.01
N GLN A 13 -1.98 -14.90 31.03
CA GLN A 13 -1.87 -14.56 29.61
C GLN A 13 -3.05 -13.70 29.13
N LEU A 14 -4.25 -14.02 29.59
CA LEU A 14 -5.45 -13.23 29.30
C LEU A 14 -5.34 -11.82 29.89
N GLN A 15 -4.82 -11.69 31.11
CA GLN A 15 -4.59 -10.40 31.75
C GLN A 15 -3.55 -9.56 31.01
N ILE A 16 -2.42 -10.16 30.61
CA ILE A 16 -1.39 -9.52 29.79
C ILE A 16 -1.99 -9.04 28.45
N SER A 17 -2.80 -9.86 27.79
CA SER A 17 -3.47 -9.50 26.54
C SER A 17 -4.43 -8.31 26.72
N LYS A 18 -5.19 -8.28 27.82
CA LYS A 18 -6.10 -7.16 28.15
C LYS A 18 -5.33 -5.87 28.42
N ASP A 19 -4.23 -5.97 29.16
CA ASP A 19 -3.38 -4.82 29.47
C ASP A 19 -2.72 -4.28 28.20
N LEU A 20 -2.16 -5.15 27.34
CA LEU A 20 -1.61 -4.77 26.04
C LEU A 20 -2.65 -4.05 25.16
N PHE A 21 -3.88 -4.54 25.13
CA PHE A 21 -4.98 -3.87 24.42
C PHE A 21 -5.27 -2.47 24.99
N SER A 22 -5.37 -2.34 26.31
CA SER A 22 -5.60 -1.07 27.01
C SER A 22 -4.48 -0.05 26.77
N TYR A 23 -3.21 -0.48 26.87
CA TYR A 23 -2.06 0.38 26.58
C TYR A 23 -2.04 0.84 25.11
N ARG A 24 -2.37 -0.06 24.17
CA ARG A 24 -2.47 0.28 22.74
C ARG A 24 -3.55 1.32 22.48
N GLU A 25 -4.74 1.15 23.06
CA GLU A 25 -5.84 2.14 22.98
C GLU A 25 -5.41 3.51 23.54
N LYS A 26 -4.77 3.54 24.73
CA LYS A 26 -4.26 4.77 25.35
C LYS A 26 -3.22 5.48 24.49
N ALA A 27 -2.24 4.75 23.96
CA ALA A 27 -1.19 5.31 23.11
C ALA A 27 -1.76 5.95 21.84
N LEU A 28 -2.80 5.35 21.27
CA LEU A 28 -3.47 5.87 20.07
C LEU A 28 -4.35 7.07 20.36
N ALA A 29 -5.10 7.05 21.46
CA ALA A 29 -5.87 8.21 21.92
C ALA A 29 -4.95 9.42 22.15
N LEU A 30 -3.78 9.19 22.75
CA LEU A 30 -2.76 10.21 22.98
C LEU A 30 -2.13 10.67 21.66
N ALA A 31 -1.87 9.78 20.70
CA ALA A 31 -1.39 10.13 19.36
C ALA A 31 -2.41 10.98 18.58
N LEU A 32 -3.71 10.71 18.74
CA LEU A 32 -4.79 11.50 18.13
C LEU A 32 -4.92 12.89 18.76
N GLN A 33 -4.82 12.98 20.09
CA GLN A 33 -4.86 14.26 20.82
C GLN A 33 -3.62 15.13 20.53
N ASN A 34 -2.45 14.50 20.43
CA ASN A 34 -1.19 15.18 20.09
C ASN A 34 -1.07 15.51 18.60
N ARG A 35 -2.05 15.14 17.77
CA ARG A 35 -2.00 15.42 16.35
C ARG A 35 -2.03 16.93 16.12
N SER A 36 -1.13 17.41 15.26
CA SER A 36 -1.14 18.82 14.88
C SER A 36 -2.50 19.22 14.28
N LYS A 37 -3.02 20.39 14.68
CA LYS A 37 -4.29 20.94 14.17
C LYS A 37 -4.31 21.00 12.63
N ASN A 38 -3.15 21.20 12.01
CA ASN A 38 -2.98 21.24 10.56
C ASN A 38 -3.21 19.88 9.90
N THR A 39 -2.77 18.77 10.51
CA THR A 39 -2.99 17.43 9.94
C THR A 39 -4.48 17.07 9.99
N ASN A 40 -5.19 17.39 11.07
CA ASN A 40 -6.65 17.19 11.14
C ASN A 40 -7.37 18.01 10.06
N LYS A 41 -6.99 19.28 9.88
CA LYS A 41 -7.57 20.15 8.84
C LYS A 41 -7.38 19.58 7.43
N GLN A 42 -6.27 18.88 7.17
CA GLN A 42 -6.00 18.27 5.86
C GLN A 42 -6.65 16.90 5.66
N TYR A 43 -6.74 16.09 6.72
CA TYR A 43 -7.17 14.68 6.61
C TYR A 43 -8.69 14.55 6.69
N LEU A 44 -9.37 15.32 7.54
CA LEU A 44 -10.82 15.22 7.75
C LEU A 44 -11.65 15.35 6.45
N PRO A 45 -11.35 16.29 5.53
CA PRO A 45 -12.07 16.36 4.25
C PRO A 45 -11.89 15.09 3.41
N LYS A 46 -10.68 14.53 3.39
CA LYS A 46 -10.34 13.32 2.61
C LYS A 46 -10.99 12.07 3.19
N GLN A 47 -11.04 11.99 4.51
CA GLN A 47 -11.75 10.94 5.23
C GLN A 47 -13.27 11.05 5.03
N ARG A 48 -13.81 12.27 4.87
CA ARG A 48 -15.21 12.46 4.49
C ARG A 48 -15.47 11.94 3.07
N GLU A 49 -14.67 12.35 2.09
CA GLU A 49 -14.77 11.86 0.70
C GLU A 49 -14.71 10.33 0.63
N TRP A 50 -13.84 9.69 1.42
CA TRP A 50 -13.78 8.24 1.54
C TRP A 50 -15.10 7.62 2.04
N ARG A 51 -15.66 8.17 3.12
CA ARG A 51 -16.93 7.67 3.69
C ARG A 51 -18.10 7.86 2.72
N ASP A 52 -18.13 8.98 2.03
CA ASP A 52 -19.17 9.27 1.03
C ASP A 52 -19.05 8.28 -0.13
N PHE A 53 -17.84 8.00 -0.62
CA PHE A 53 -17.59 6.95 -1.62
C PHE A 53 -18.05 5.56 -1.14
N CYS A 54 -17.74 5.17 0.10
CA CYS A 54 -18.18 3.88 0.61
C CYS A 54 -19.71 3.77 0.70
N LYS A 55 -20.40 4.88 1.03
CA LYS A 55 -21.86 4.94 1.07
C LYS A 55 -22.48 4.90 -0.32
N GLU A 56 -21.93 5.65 -1.27
CA GLU A 56 -22.39 5.69 -2.67
C GLU A 56 -22.25 4.34 -3.36
N THR A 57 -21.13 3.63 -3.10
CA THR A 57 -20.85 2.33 -3.72
C THR A 57 -21.63 1.20 -3.06
N GLY A 58 -22.14 1.39 -1.84
CA GLY A 58 -22.99 0.42 -1.14
C GLY A 58 -22.25 -0.83 -0.65
N PHE A 59 -20.98 -0.70 -0.23
CA PHE A 59 -20.21 -1.84 0.26
C PHE A 59 -20.83 -2.48 1.52
N GLU A 60 -20.92 -3.81 1.55
CA GLU A 60 -21.49 -4.58 2.68
C GLU A 60 -20.73 -4.37 4.01
N ASP A 61 -19.41 -4.22 3.92
CA ASP A 61 -18.51 -3.92 5.03
C ASP A 61 -18.39 -2.40 5.32
N GLY A 62 -19.20 -1.58 4.64
CA GLY A 62 -19.33 -0.15 4.89
C GLY A 62 -18.02 0.62 4.76
N GLU A 63 -17.67 1.37 5.81
CA GLU A 63 -16.50 2.25 5.85
C GLU A 63 -15.17 1.51 6.10
N MET A 64 -15.18 0.17 6.19
CA MET A 64 -13.96 -0.63 6.38
C MET A 64 -12.95 -0.34 5.27
N VAL A 65 -11.73 -0.03 5.69
CA VAL A 65 -10.62 0.26 4.79
C VAL A 65 -9.95 -1.04 4.40
N THR A 66 -10.03 -1.37 3.11
CA THR A 66 -9.28 -2.46 2.51
C THR A 66 -8.40 -1.90 1.39
N GLU A 67 -7.34 -2.64 1.03
CA GLU A 67 -6.44 -2.26 -0.06
C GLU A 67 -7.22 -2.08 -1.38
N ARG A 68 -8.12 -3.01 -1.69
CA ARG A 68 -8.92 -2.99 -2.94
C ARG A 68 -9.83 -1.77 -3.01
N LYS A 69 -10.52 -1.43 -1.92
CA LYS A 69 -11.34 -0.20 -1.86
C LYS A 69 -10.50 1.06 -1.97
N LEU A 70 -9.29 1.07 -1.38
CA LEU A 70 -8.38 2.21 -1.47
C LEU A 70 -7.94 2.45 -2.91
N VAL A 71 -7.55 1.40 -3.64
CA VAL A 71 -7.18 1.52 -5.05
C VAL A 71 -8.35 2.03 -5.89
N TRP A 72 -9.54 1.45 -5.71
CA TRP A 72 -10.74 1.87 -6.43
C TRP A 72 -11.11 3.33 -6.15
N PHE A 73 -11.14 3.73 -4.88
CA PHE A 73 -11.36 5.13 -4.51
C PHE A 73 -10.35 6.09 -5.14
N LEU A 74 -9.07 5.73 -5.17
CA LEU A 74 -8.05 6.58 -5.76
C LEU A 74 -8.24 6.72 -7.26
N GLU A 75 -8.54 5.63 -7.97
CA GLU A 75 -8.82 5.63 -9.40
C GLU A 75 -10.03 6.48 -9.74
N GLU A 76 -11.17 6.22 -9.11
CA GLU A 76 -12.43 6.82 -9.48
C GLU A 76 -12.60 8.25 -8.96
N LYS A 77 -12.22 8.51 -7.70
CA LYS A 77 -12.50 9.79 -7.03
C LYS A 77 -11.30 10.74 -6.97
N VAL A 78 -10.06 10.26 -7.14
CA VAL A 78 -8.85 11.10 -6.92
C VAL A 78 -8.02 11.31 -8.18
N LEU A 79 -7.76 10.28 -8.97
CA LEU A 79 -6.88 10.35 -10.15
C LEU A 79 -7.58 10.99 -11.34
N CYS A 80 -8.86 10.68 -11.55
CA CYS A 80 -9.62 11.14 -12.73
C CYS A 80 -10.28 12.53 -12.58
N ARG A 81 -10.15 13.22 -11.44
CA ARG A 81 -10.85 14.50 -11.24
C ARG A 81 -10.09 15.69 -11.85
N PRO A 82 -10.79 16.61 -12.55
CA PRO A 82 -10.21 17.89 -12.92
C PRO A 82 -9.92 18.71 -11.66
N LEU A 83 -8.83 19.50 -11.66
CA LEU A 83 -8.54 20.40 -10.55
C LEU A 83 -9.76 21.28 -10.22
N GLN A 84 -10.33 21.13 -9.02
CA GLN A 84 -11.34 22.05 -8.52
C GLN A 84 -10.68 23.41 -8.25
N GLY A 85 -11.15 24.41 -9.00
CA GLY A 85 -10.94 25.84 -8.84
C GLY A 85 -9.83 26.24 -7.87
N SER A 86 -8.62 26.40 -8.40
CA SER A 86 -7.63 27.20 -7.69
C SER A 86 -8.20 28.61 -7.51
N VAL A 87 -8.38 29.02 -6.25
CA VAL A 87 -8.79 30.39 -5.87
C VAL A 87 -7.87 31.44 -6.51
N TYR A 88 -6.61 31.06 -6.77
CA TYR A 88 -5.79 31.73 -7.76
C TYR A 88 -6.08 31.13 -9.12
N LYS A 89 -6.92 31.78 -9.95
CA LYS A 89 -6.97 31.49 -11.39
C LYS A 89 -5.52 31.48 -11.90
N SER A 90 -4.90 30.31 -12.05
CA SER A 90 -3.53 30.24 -12.51
C SER A 90 -3.59 30.71 -13.95
N LYS A 91 -3.03 31.91 -14.19
CA LYS A 91 -3.13 32.71 -15.41
C LYS A 91 -2.67 32.01 -16.71
N ARG A 92 -2.36 30.71 -16.71
CA ARG A 92 -1.98 29.93 -17.89
C ARG A 92 -2.48 28.50 -17.75
N ALA A 93 -3.50 28.14 -18.53
CA ALA A 93 -3.81 26.74 -18.78
C ALA A 93 -2.56 26.10 -19.42
N ARG A 94 -2.15 24.92 -18.95
CA ARG A 94 -1.01 24.22 -19.53
C ARG A 94 -1.47 23.70 -20.89
N THR A 95 -0.85 24.16 -21.96
CA THR A 95 -1.13 23.66 -23.31
C THR A 95 -0.14 22.57 -23.67
N ASP A 96 -0.59 21.58 -24.43
CA ASP A 96 0.30 20.61 -25.08
C ASP A 96 1.10 21.31 -26.19
N ARG A 97 2.03 20.59 -26.83
CA ARG A 97 2.79 21.05 -28.00
C ARG A 97 1.89 21.56 -29.12
N ASP A 98 0.67 21.00 -29.22
CA ASP A 98 -0.33 21.36 -30.22
C ASP A 98 -1.27 22.49 -29.78
N GLY A 99 -1.02 23.14 -28.64
CA GLY A 99 -1.85 24.26 -28.15
C GLY A 99 -3.14 23.85 -27.44
N ASN A 100 -3.45 22.55 -27.38
CA ASN A 100 -4.62 22.03 -26.67
C ASN A 100 -4.46 22.15 -25.16
N THR A 101 -5.50 22.62 -24.45
CA THR A 101 -5.50 22.72 -22.99
C THR A 101 -5.45 21.33 -22.34
N VAL A 102 -4.37 21.05 -21.60
CA VAL A 102 -4.23 19.83 -20.80
C VAL A 102 -4.99 20.00 -19.49
N LEU A 103 -5.98 19.14 -19.24
CA LEU A 103 -6.65 19.03 -17.95
C LEU A 103 -5.62 18.66 -16.89
N GLN A 104 -5.38 19.55 -15.93
CA GLN A 104 -4.50 19.24 -14.82
C GLN A 104 -5.21 18.22 -13.92
N THR A 105 -4.62 17.02 -13.83
CA THR A 105 -4.99 15.99 -12.87
C THR A 105 -4.32 16.24 -11.53
N VAL A 106 -4.82 15.59 -10.49
CA VAL A 106 -4.34 15.77 -9.12
C VAL A 106 -2.86 15.35 -9.01
N GLY A 107 -2.02 16.24 -8.49
CA GLY A 107 -0.60 15.96 -8.31
C GLY A 107 -0.31 14.84 -7.30
N LYS A 108 0.82 14.14 -7.49
CA LYS A 108 1.29 13.02 -6.64
C LYS A 108 1.31 13.35 -5.14
N SER A 109 1.61 14.60 -4.77
CA SER A 109 1.60 15.06 -3.37
C SER A 109 0.20 14.98 -2.75
N THR A 110 -0.83 15.36 -3.51
CA THR A 110 -2.22 15.29 -3.05
C THR A 110 -2.70 13.84 -2.96
N VAL A 111 -2.35 12.98 -3.92
CA VAL A 111 -2.65 11.53 -3.86
C VAL A 111 -2.06 10.91 -2.59
N LYS A 112 -0.79 11.22 -2.28
CA LYS A 112 -0.15 10.77 -1.03
C LYS A 112 -0.90 11.23 0.23
N LEU A 113 -1.48 12.42 0.23
CA LEU A 113 -2.31 12.89 1.34
C LEU A 113 -3.63 12.12 1.46
N TYR A 114 -4.26 11.72 0.35
CA TYR A 114 -5.42 10.82 0.39
C TYR A 114 -5.06 9.46 0.96
N VAL A 115 -3.99 8.84 0.47
CA VAL A 115 -3.49 7.56 1.00
C VAL A 115 -3.23 7.68 2.49
N ALA A 116 -2.48 8.70 2.92
CA ALA A 116 -2.17 8.88 4.34
C ALA A 116 -3.42 9.08 5.20
N ALA A 117 -4.42 9.83 4.71
CA ALA A 117 -5.68 10.06 5.41
C ALA A 117 -6.56 8.82 5.53
N VAL A 118 -6.58 7.96 4.51
CA VAL A 118 -7.35 6.70 4.53
C VAL A 118 -6.62 5.61 5.34
N VAL A 119 -5.29 5.53 5.24
CA VAL A 119 -4.46 4.65 6.08
C VAL A 119 -4.58 5.02 7.57
N ASP A 120 -4.78 6.30 7.88
CA ASP A 120 -5.09 6.76 9.25
C ASP A 120 -6.40 6.15 9.78
N LEU A 121 -7.46 6.08 8.95
CA LEU A 121 -8.70 5.39 9.30
C LEU A 121 -8.47 3.89 9.49
N TYR A 122 -7.71 3.26 8.60
CA TYR A 122 -7.36 1.84 8.71
C TYR A 122 -6.66 1.53 10.04
N ARG A 123 -5.68 2.35 10.45
CA ARG A 123 -4.96 2.16 11.71
C ARG A 123 -5.90 2.21 12.92
N PHE A 124 -6.89 3.10 12.88
CA PHE A 124 -7.92 3.21 13.90
C PHE A 124 -8.87 2.01 13.92
N GLN A 125 -9.26 1.49 12.75
CA GLN A 125 -10.08 0.28 12.65
C GLN A 125 -9.34 -0.96 13.16
N LYS A 126 -8.05 -1.09 12.81
CA LYS A 126 -7.19 -2.21 13.25
C LYS A 126 -6.89 -2.16 14.74
N SER A 127 -6.77 -0.97 15.33
CA SER A 127 -6.53 -0.86 16.77
C SER A 127 -7.71 -1.28 17.62
N ARG A 128 -8.92 -0.96 17.15
CA ARG A 128 -10.18 -1.36 17.81
C ARG A 128 -10.55 -2.83 17.56
N GLY A 129 -9.75 -3.57 16.79
CA GLY A 129 -10.03 -4.95 16.43
C GLY A 129 -11.22 -5.12 15.48
N ILE A 130 -11.71 -4.04 14.87
CA ILE A 130 -12.85 -4.05 13.94
C ILE A 130 -12.41 -4.57 12.57
N ASN A 131 -11.16 -4.26 12.19
CA ASN A 131 -10.62 -4.64 10.89
C ASN A 131 -9.45 -5.62 11.04
N SER A 132 -9.67 -6.84 10.57
CA SER A 132 -8.69 -7.93 10.53
C SER A 132 -7.87 -7.97 9.23
N SER A 133 -8.13 -7.08 8.28
CA SER A 133 -7.40 -7.06 7.01
C SER A 133 -5.94 -6.65 7.23
N ASP A 134 -5.03 -7.18 6.42
CA ASP A 134 -3.62 -6.84 6.44
C ASP A 134 -3.39 -5.34 6.15
N HIS A 135 -2.28 -4.79 6.65
CA HIS A 135 -1.98 -3.37 6.44
C HIS A 135 -1.67 -3.16 4.95
N PRO A 136 -2.27 -2.15 4.28
CA PRO A 136 -2.16 -1.99 2.82
C PRO A 136 -0.72 -1.91 2.27
N HIS A 137 0.25 -1.54 3.11
CA HIS A 137 1.67 -1.49 2.77
C HIS A 137 2.53 -2.69 3.25
N GLU A 138 2.06 -3.48 4.20
CA GLU A 138 2.91 -4.42 4.95
C GLU A 138 3.13 -5.74 4.20
N GLN A 139 2.16 -6.12 3.39
CA GLN A 139 2.16 -7.36 2.63
C GLN A 139 3.38 -7.52 1.71
N LEU A 140 3.85 -6.43 1.09
CA LEU A 140 4.98 -6.46 0.14
C LEU A 140 6.35 -6.74 0.79
N ARG A 141 6.51 -6.46 2.09
CA ARG A 141 7.81 -6.59 2.78
C ARG A 141 8.09 -8.01 3.24
N GLU A 142 7.04 -8.76 3.60
CA GLU A 142 7.19 -10.15 4.06
C GLU A 142 7.24 -11.12 2.89
N THR A 143 6.52 -10.83 1.80
CA THR A 143 6.52 -11.63 0.56
C THR A 143 7.86 -11.65 -0.17
N SER A 144 8.69 -10.59 -0.04
CA SER A 144 10.01 -10.55 -0.69
C SER A 144 11.03 -11.49 -0.05
N ARG A 145 10.77 -12.00 1.15
CA ARG A 145 11.66 -12.94 1.85
C ARG A 145 11.50 -14.38 1.38
N THR A 146 10.34 -14.71 0.82
CA THR A 146 10.01 -16.05 0.31
C THR A 146 10.11 -16.15 -1.20
N ALA A 147 10.39 -15.04 -1.88
CA ALA A 147 10.50 -14.93 -3.33
C ALA A 147 11.62 -15.82 -3.89
N GLN A 148 11.29 -16.67 -4.85
CA GLN A 148 12.25 -17.52 -5.55
C GLN A 148 12.58 -16.97 -6.94
N LEU A 149 13.76 -17.33 -7.46
CA LEU A 149 14.21 -16.89 -8.78
C LEU A 149 13.29 -17.36 -9.95
N PRO A 150 12.69 -18.57 -9.94
CA PRO A 150 11.72 -19.00 -10.96
C PRO A 150 10.41 -18.20 -10.95
N GLU A 151 10.09 -17.52 -9.85
CA GLU A 151 8.85 -16.75 -9.70
C GLU A 151 8.95 -15.34 -10.32
N LEU A 152 10.13 -14.99 -10.85
CA LEU A 152 10.41 -13.73 -11.53
C LEU A 152 10.28 -13.92 -13.05
N PHE A 153 9.35 -13.18 -13.65
CA PHE A 153 9.13 -13.17 -15.10
C PHE A 153 9.05 -11.74 -15.62
N ILE A 154 9.26 -11.58 -16.92
CA ILE A 154 9.18 -10.29 -17.59
C ILE A 154 8.02 -10.36 -18.57
N LEU A 155 7.08 -9.41 -18.46
CA LEU A 155 5.93 -9.29 -19.37
C LEU A 155 5.97 -7.93 -20.04
N GLN A 156 5.72 -7.88 -21.35
CA GLN A 156 5.65 -6.61 -22.06
C GLN A 156 4.33 -5.91 -21.73
N LEU A 157 4.39 -4.74 -21.09
CA LEU A 157 3.21 -3.90 -20.91
C LEU A 157 3.01 -3.05 -22.17
N SER A 158 1.97 -3.38 -22.91
CA SER A 158 1.52 -2.59 -24.05
C SER A 158 0.91 -1.28 -23.53
N ASN A 159 1.30 -0.14 -24.10
CA ASN A 159 0.80 1.21 -23.78
C ASN A 159 1.37 1.90 -22.52
N GLU A 160 2.38 1.36 -21.85
CA GLU A 160 3.03 1.98 -20.67
C GLU A 160 4.20 2.92 -21.03
N GLY A 161 3.97 3.84 -21.97
CA GLY A 161 4.90 4.90 -22.36
C GLY A 161 5.41 4.85 -23.80
N PRO A 162 6.26 5.82 -24.21
CA PRO A 162 6.76 5.94 -25.59
C PRO A 162 7.79 4.87 -25.97
N THR A 163 8.30 4.11 -24.99
CA THR A 163 9.28 3.03 -25.18
C THR A 163 8.69 1.74 -24.62
N PRO A 164 8.93 0.56 -25.23
CA PRO A 164 8.46 -0.71 -24.69
C PRO A 164 8.83 -0.89 -23.21
N CYS A 165 7.82 -1.11 -22.37
CA CYS A 165 7.98 -1.31 -20.94
C CYS A 165 8.03 -2.81 -20.63
N TRP A 166 9.15 -3.23 -20.03
CA TRP A 166 9.41 -4.60 -19.59
C TRP A 166 9.59 -4.58 -18.07
N PRO A 167 8.50 -4.56 -17.29
CA PRO A 167 8.58 -4.78 -15.86
C PRO A 167 9.06 -6.19 -15.53
N MET A 168 9.75 -6.31 -14.41
CA MET A 168 9.96 -7.59 -13.76
C MET A 168 8.81 -7.79 -12.78
N ILE A 169 8.11 -8.91 -12.91
CA ILE A 169 6.96 -9.29 -12.10
C ILE A 169 7.37 -10.47 -11.24
N LEU A 170 7.08 -10.37 -9.95
CA LEU A 170 7.20 -11.41 -8.95
C LEU A 170 5.79 -11.92 -8.64
N ILE A 171 5.53 -13.20 -8.91
CA ILE A 171 4.36 -13.90 -8.39
C ILE A 171 4.70 -14.41 -7.00
N THR A 172 3.82 -14.16 -6.04
CA THR A 172 3.90 -14.80 -4.72
C THR A 172 2.59 -15.52 -4.46
N ASP A 173 2.66 -16.83 -4.25
CA ASP A 173 1.55 -17.70 -3.85
C ASP A 173 1.63 -18.04 -2.35
N ASN A 174 2.83 -17.98 -1.77
CA ASN A 174 3.13 -18.39 -0.40
C ASN A 174 3.33 -17.19 0.54
N GLY A 175 2.23 -16.75 1.17
CA GLY A 175 2.24 -15.83 2.32
C GLY A 175 1.58 -16.47 3.53
N LYS A 176 2.09 -16.22 4.75
CA LYS A 176 1.53 -16.78 6.00
C LYS A 176 0.04 -16.46 6.22
N THR A 177 -0.48 -15.41 5.60
CA THR A 177 -1.90 -15.02 5.64
C THR A 177 -2.71 -15.46 4.41
N ASN A 178 -2.14 -16.21 3.46
CA ASN A 178 -2.82 -16.65 2.25
C ASN A 178 -3.58 -17.98 2.43
N GLN A 179 -4.56 -18.01 3.34
CA GLN A 179 -5.38 -19.21 3.58
C GLN A 179 -6.20 -19.66 2.35
N LEU A 180 -6.32 -18.81 1.32
CA LEU A 180 -7.14 -19.02 0.13
C LEU A 180 -6.33 -19.24 -1.17
N GLY A 181 -4.99 -19.31 -1.10
CA GLY A 181 -4.14 -19.58 -2.28
C GLY A 181 -4.24 -18.52 -3.39
N GLN A 182 -4.57 -17.27 -3.06
CA GLN A 182 -4.69 -16.20 -4.05
C GLN A 182 -3.30 -15.79 -4.57
N LEU A 183 -3.12 -15.78 -5.89
CA LEU A 183 -1.91 -15.28 -6.54
C LEU A 183 -1.78 -13.77 -6.33
N LYS A 184 -0.67 -13.34 -5.74
CA LYS A 184 -0.33 -11.92 -5.55
C LYS A 184 0.82 -11.56 -6.48
N TYR A 185 0.65 -10.46 -7.22
CA TYR A 185 1.65 -9.97 -8.15
C TYR A 185 2.30 -8.72 -7.57
N ALA A 186 3.62 -8.68 -7.56
CA ALA A 186 4.40 -7.48 -7.33
C ALA A 186 5.20 -7.16 -8.59
N ALA A 187 5.21 -5.91 -9.04
CA ALA A 187 5.94 -5.52 -10.24
C ALA A 187 6.94 -4.41 -9.93
N VAL A 188 8.12 -4.48 -10.55
CA VAL A 188 9.12 -3.42 -10.53
C VAL A 188 9.44 -2.99 -11.96
N MET A 189 9.43 -1.68 -12.20
CA MET A 189 9.74 -1.08 -13.49
C MET A 189 11.19 -0.60 -13.53
N ARG A 190 11.74 -0.46 -14.75
CA ARG A 190 13.06 0.13 -14.95
C ARG A 190 13.06 1.58 -14.49
N HIS A 191 14.00 1.91 -13.61
CA HIS A 191 14.22 3.28 -13.21
C HIS A 191 15.18 3.99 -14.19
N LYS A 192 14.95 5.28 -14.48
CA LYS A 192 15.80 6.06 -15.42
C LYS A 192 17.27 6.12 -14.96
N ASN A 193 17.49 6.25 -13.66
CA ASN A 193 18.81 6.13 -13.06
C ASN A 193 19.11 4.65 -12.77
N SER A 194 20.17 4.11 -13.38
CA SER A 194 20.62 2.71 -13.23
C SER A 194 20.99 2.38 -11.79
N LEU A 195 21.55 3.33 -11.03
CA LEU A 195 21.94 3.16 -9.62
C LEU A 195 20.74 3.08 -8.66
N LEU A 196 19.52 3.31 -9.13
CA LEU A 196 18.29 3.11 -8.33
C LEU A 196 17.38 2.03 -8.94
N CYS A 197 17.81 1.40 -10.04
CA CYS A 197 17.01 0.45 -10.78
C CYS A 197 17.13 -0.94 -10.15
N THR A 198 16.07 -1.44 -9.51
CA THR A 198 16.06 -2.78 -8.89
C THR A 198 16.41 -3.88 -9.89
N ILE A 199 15.97 -3.75 -11.14
CA ILE A 199 16.27 -4.69 -12.23
C ILE A 199 17.78 -4.73 -12.51
N SER A 200 18.43 -3.57 -12.57
CA SER A 200 19.88 -3.48 -12.79
C SER A 200 20.66 -4.07 -11.61
N HIS A 201 20.24 -3.79 -10.37
CA HIS A 201 20.90 -4.36 -9.19
C HIS A 201 20.80 -5.87 -9.15
N LEU A 202 19.63 -6.44 -9.46
CA LEU A 202 19.45 -7.89 -9.52
C LEU A 202 20.35 -8.51 -10.61
N ALA A 203 20.41 -7.90 -11.79
CA ALA A 203 21.28 -8.36 -12.87
C ALA A 203 22.77 -8.36 -12.46
N PHE A 204 23.25 -7.28 -11.85
CA PHE A 204 24.63 -7.22 -11.36
C PHE A 204 24.90 -8.23 -10.24
N TYR A 205 23.94 -8.44 -9.33
CA TYR A 205 24.06 -9.41 -8.26
C TYR A 205 24.15 -10.85 -8.79
N LEU A 206 23.29 -11.23 -9.73
CA LEU A 206 23.33 -12.56 -10.36
C LEU A 206 24.60 -12.75 -11.20
N PHE A 207 25.02 -11.72 -11.94
CA PHE A 207 26.29 -11.75 -12.67
C PHE A 207 27.47 -11.99 -11.73
N TYR A 208 27.54 -11.24 -10.63
CA TYR A 208 28.58 -11.42 -9.62
C TYR A 208 28.58 -12.83 -9.04
N ARG A 209 27.41 -13.37 -8.67
CA ARG A 209 27.30 -14.73 -8.10
C ARG A 209 27.80 -15.82 -9.05
N TRP A 210 27.37 -15.79 -10.30
CA TRP A 210 27.67 -16.89 -11.23
C TRP A 210 28.99 -16.72 -11.98
N ASN A 211 29.40 -15.48 -12.28
CA ASN A 211 30.58 -15.21 -13.12
C ASN A 211 31.82 -14.82 -12.31
N ILE A 212 31.65 -14.30 -11.08
CA ILE A 212 32.78 -13.86 -10.25
C ILE A 212 32.99 -14.83 -9.08
N VAL A 213 31.91 -15.18 -8.37
CA VAL A 213 31.96 -16.13 -7.25
C VAL A 213 31.92 -17.60 -7.72
N TRP A 214 31.62 -17.82 -9.01
CA TRP A 214 31.56 -19.15 -9.64
C TRP A 214 30.60 -20.12 -8.93
N GLU A 215 29.50 -19.60 -8.38
CA GLU A 215 28.41 -20.45 -7.93
C GLU A 215 27.83 -21.22 -9.12
N SER A 216 27.48 -22.50 -8.91
CA SER A 216 26.81 -23.30 -9.92
C SER A 216 25.50 -22.63 -10.34
N LEU A 217 25.26 -22.60 -11.66
CA LEU A 217 23.99 -22.12 -12.18
C LEU A 217 22.85 -22.96 -11.58
N PRO A 218 21.73 -22.32 -11.18
CA PRO A 218 20.57 -23.04 -10.69
C PRO A 218 19.99 -23.95 -11.77
N ASP A 219 19.62 -25.16 -11.38
CA ASP A 219 18.81 -26.09 -12.17
C ASP A 219 17.34 -25.76 -11.90
N PHE A 220 16.55 -25.51 -12.94
CA PHE A 220 15.17 -25.01 -12.85
C PHE A 220 14.17 -26.00 -13.42
#